data_AF-A0A5C8TXI6-F1
#
_entry.id   AF-A0A5C8TXI6-F1
#
_cell.length_a   1.000
_cell.length_b   1.000
_cell.length_c   1.000
_cell.angle_alpha   90.00
_cell.angle_beta   90.00
_cell.angle_gamma   90.00
#
_symmetry.space_group_name_H-M   'P 1'
#
loop_
_entity.id
_entity.type
_entity.pdbx_description
1 polymer ?
#
loop_
_entity_poly.entity_id
_entity_poly.type
_entity_poly.pdbx_seq_one_letter_code
_entity_poly.pdbx_strand_id
1 'polypeptide(L)'
;RNRLPPALPGPAFAVALDLPVSRGDPVPLQYLAVAADPWPGAVAVWRSAGAGAALTVQRIVDHPACLGRTLSPLRPGPLWRFDRTATLDVALRHAEGLASVDETAALAGANLFGVVGPDGTVEILSAAGAELIGGGTYRLKTLLRGLAGSEGAAGRTLAAGALIVRLDDGAVVPLVERLDEAGRAFAYRAGPADRDPADPAAIG
;
A
#
# COMPACT_ATOMS: atom_id res chain seq x y z
N ARG A 1 -34.59 11.60 -14.55
CA ARG A 1 -33.23 11.42 -13.96
C ARG A 1 -32.78 10.01 -14.30
N ASN A 2 -31.89 9.86 -15.28
CA ASN A 2 -31.39 8.55 -15.72
C ASN A 2 -30.32 8.08 -14.71
N ARG A 3 -30.67 7.19 -13.77
CA ARG A 3 -29.67 6.54 -12.92
C ARG A 3 -28.98 5.51 -13.80
N LEU A 4 -27.73 5.78 -14.17
CA LEU A 4 -26.85 4.73 -14.71
C LEU A 4 -26.82 3.57 -13.69
N PRO A 5 -26.87 2.32 -14.14
CA PRO A 5 -26.69 1.19 -13.24
C PRO A 5 -25.33 1.33 -12.52
N PRO A 6 -25.23 0.94 -11.24
CA PRO A 6 -23.96 0.98 -10.53
C PRO A 6 -22.92 0.18 -11.31
N ALA A 7 -21.72 0.75 -11.47
CA ALA A 7 -20.64 0.08 -12.18
C ALA A 7 -20.33 -1.25 -11.47
N LEU A 8 -20.12 -2.32 -12.25
CA LEU A 8 -19.70 -3.60 -11.70
C LEU A 8 -18.36 -3.42 -10.99
N PRO A 9 -18.15 -4.01 -9.80
CA PRO A 9 -16.87 -3.96 -9.10
C PRO A 9 -15.71 -4.35 -10.02
N GLY A 10 -14.61 -3.59 -9.94
CA GLY A 10 -13.36 -3.96 -10.57
C GLY A 10 -12.74 -5.18 -9.89
N PRO A 11 -11.80 -5.88 -10.55
CA PRO A 11 -11.05 -6.94 -9.90
C PRO A 11 -10.28 -6.36 -8.71
N ALA A 12 -10.37 -7.03 -7.55
CA ALA A 12 -9.59 -6.64 -6.39
C ALA A 12 -8.09 -6.92 -6.64
N PHE A 13 -7.26 -6.05 -6.10
CA PHE A 13 -5.81 -6.22 -5.98
C PHE A 13 -5.48 -6.22 -4.48
N ALA A 14 -4.70 -7.20 -4.03
CA ALA A 14 -4.32 -7.33 -2.63
C ALA A 14 -2.83 -7.68 -2.56
N VAL A 15 -2.08 -6.98 -1.70
CA VAL A 15 -0.66 -7.22 -1.50
C VAL A 15 -0.31 -7.18 -0.02
N ALA A 16 0.33 -8.24 0.45
CA ALA A 16 0.91 -8.28 1.79
C ALA A 16 2.21 -7.45 1.80
N LEU A 17 2.41 -6.68 2.88
CA LEU A 17 3.55 -5.80 3.06
C LEU A 17 4.24 -6.16 4.37
N ASP A 18 5.51 -6.54 4.27
CA ASP A 18 6.42 -6.73 5.41
C ASP A 18 7.12 -5.39 5.69
N LEU A 19 6.49 -4.57 6.53
CA LEU A 19 7.08 -3.28 6.90
C LEU A 19 8.22 -3.47 7.91
N PRO A 20 9.31 -2.68 7.80
CA PRO A 20 10.47 -2.77 8.70
C PRO A 20 10.16 -2.32 10.13
N VAL A 21 9.07 -1.58 10.32
CA VAL A 21 8.54 -1.20 11.62
C VAL A 21 7.06 -1.51 11.70
N SER A 22 6.62 -1.94 12.87
CA SER A 22 5.21 -2.03 13.22
C SER A 22 4.66 -0.66 13.62
N ARG A 23 3.46 -0.35 13.16
CA ARG A 23 2.77 0.95 13.27
C ARG A 23 1.39 0.84 13.92
N GLY A 24 1.05 -0.30 14.53
CA GLY A 24 -0.27 -0.56 15.13
C GLY A 24 -0.18 -1.23 16.50
N ASP A 25 -1.31 -1.26 17.20
CA ASP A 25 -1.51 -1.97 18.46
C ASP A 25 -2.82 -2.80 18.39
N PRO A 26 -2.78 -4.14 18.59
CA PRO A 26 -1.59 -4.97 18.81
C PRO A 26 -0.61 -4.91 17.63
N VAL A 27 0.67 -5.15 17.91
CA VAL A 27 1.78 -5.05 16.93
C VAL A 27 1.53 -5.95 15.72
N PRO A 28 1.25 -5.39 14.52
CA PRO A 28 1.11 -6.21 13.33
C PRO A 28 2.47 -6.74 12.88
N LEU A 29 2.49 -7.99 12.42
CA LEU A 29 3.63 -8.67 11.82
C LEU A 29 3.65 -8.51 10.29
N GLN A 30 2.46 -8.40 9.68
CA GLN A 30 2.28 -8.12 8.27
C GLN A 30 1.12 -7.15 8.07
N TYR A 31 1.22 -6.35 7.03
CA TYR A 31 0.17 -5.44 6.58
C TYR A 31 -0.44 -5.91 5.26
N LEU A 32 -1.63 -5.40 4.94
CA LEU A 32 -2.31 -5.64 3.69
C LEU A 32 -2.75 -4.31 3.08
N ALA A 33 -2.39 -4.10 1.82
CA ALA A 33 -2.96 -3.06 0.99
C ALA A 33 -3.92 -3.69 -0.01
N VAL A 34 -5.16 -3.18 -0.08
CA VAL A 34 -6.20 -3.67 -0.98
C VAL A 34 -6.73 -2.52 -1.82
N ALA A 35 -6.87 -2.71 -3.13
CA ALA A 35 -7.47 -1.72 -4.02
C ALA A 35 -8.38 -2.40 -5.04
N ALA A 36 -9.35 -1.67 -5.58
CA ALA A 36 -10.19 -2.10 -6.69
C ALA A 36 -10.74 -0.87 -7.42
N ASP A 37 -10.87 -0.96 -8.75
CA ASP A 37 -11.38 0.14 -9.56
C ASP A 37 -12.44 -0.36 -10.55
N PRO A 38 -13.74 -0.06 -10.33
CA PRO A 38 -14.30 0.71 -9.21
C PRO A 38 -14.29 -0.05 -7.87
N TRP A 39 -14.24 0.69 -6.76
CA TRP A 39 -14.32 0.13 -5.40
C TRP A 39 -15.72 -0.43 -5.12
N PRO A 40 -15.86 -1.69 -4.62
CA PRO A 40 -17.17 -2.31 -4.34
C PRO A 40 -17.91 -1.77 -3.10
N GLY A 41 -17.37 -0.76 -2.42
CA GLY A 41 -17.88 -0.28 -1.13
C GLY A 41 -17.17 -0.93 0.05
N ALA A 42 -16.97 -2.24 0.03
CA ALA A 42 -16.09 -2.95 0.96
C ALA A 42 -15.53 -4.23 0.33
N VAL A 43 -14.31 -4.61 0.73
CA VAL A 43 -13.68 -5.87 0.36
C VAL A 43 -13.51 -6.74 1.60
N ALA A 44 -14.04 -7.96 1.56
CA ALA A 44 -13.76 -8.96 2.57
C ALA A 44 -12.46 -9.69 2.21
N VAL A 45 -11.65 -9.92 3.24
CA VAL A 45 -10.43 -10.73 3.17
C VAL A 45 -10.73 -12.01 3.94
N TRP A 46 -10.81 -13.12 3.22
CA TRP A 46 -10.99 -14.44 3.80
C TRP A 46 -9.65 -15.14 3.95
N ARG A 47 -9.58 -16.03 4.93
CA ARG A 47 -8.41 -16.84 5.25
C ARG A 47 -8.81 -18.28 5.49
N SER A 48 -7.99 -19.22 5.02
CA SER A 48 -8.08 -20.63 5.33
C SER A 48 -6.75 -21.14 5.88
N ALA A 49 -6.83 -22.02 6.88
CA ALA A 49 -5.69 -22.59 7.59
C ALA A 49 -4.97 -23.74 6.87
N GLY A 50 -5.32 -24.01 5.59
CA GLY A 50 -4.70 -25.05 4.77
C GLY A 50 -5.71 -25.94 4.05
N ALA A 51 -5.20 -26.97 3.35
CA ALA A 51 -6.00 -27.81 2.46
C ALA A 51 -7.21 -28.45 3.18
N GLY A 52 -8.42 -28.08 2.74
CA GLY A 52 -9.70 -28.59 3.25
C GLY A 52 -10.34 -27.74 4.36
N ALA A 53 -9.65 -26.72 4.89
CA ALA A 53 -10.25 -25.82 5.88
C ALA A 53 -11.14 -24.76 5.19
N ALA A 54 -12.28 -24.47 5.80
CA ALA A 54 -13.20 -23.43 5.31
C ALA A 54 -12.54 -22.05 5.30
N LEU A 55 -12.91 -21.23 4.31
CA LEU A 55 -12.55 -19.81 4.28
C LEU A 55 -13.43 -19.06 5.29
N THR A 56 -12.79 -18.38 6.23
CA THR A 56 -13.46 -17.51 7.21
C THR A 56 -13.06 -16.07 6.97
N VAL A 57 -13.98 -15.13 7.17
CA VAL A 57 -13.67 -13.70 7.09
C VAL A 57 -12.63 -13.38 8.17
N GLN A 58 -11.46 -12.93 7.73
CA GLN A 58 -10.38 -12.46 8.59
C GLN A 58 -10.50 -10.95 8.82
N ARG A 59 -10.88 -10.20 7.78
CA ARG A 59 -10.99 -8.74 7.84
C ARG A 59 -11.96 -8.20 6.80
N ILE A 60 -12.57 -7.07 7.10
CA ILE A 60 -13.26 -6.21 6.13
C ILE A 60 -12.42 -4.95 5.93
N VAL A 61 -12.22 -4.57 4.67
CA VAL A 61 -11.54 -3.35 4.25
C VAL A 61 -12.60 -2.44 3.64
N ASP A 62 -12.83 -1.28 4.26
CA ASP A 62 -13.92 -0.37 3.85
C ASP A 62 -13.47 0.70 2.85
N HIS A 63 -12.16 0.97 2.76
CA HIS A 63 -11.60 1.97 1.86
C HIS A 63 -10.40 1.41 1.11
N PRO A 64 -10.24 1.72 -0.18
CA PRO A 64 -9.10 1.23 -0.96
C PRO A 64 -7.80 1.92 -0.52
N ALA A 65 -6.71 1.17 -0.54
CA ALA A 65 -5.36 1.70 -0.37
C ALA A 65 -4.93 2.53 -1.57
N CYS A 66 -4.29 3.66 -1.31
CA CYS A 66 -3.60 4.43 -2.34
C CYS A 66 -2.30 3.71 -2.73
N LEU A 67 -2.26 3.13 -3.93
CA LEU A 67 -1.12 2.36 -4.40
C LEU A 67 -0.92 2.47 -5.91
N GLY A 68 0.24 2.04 -6.38
CA GLY A 68 0.53 1.94 -7.79
C GLY A 68 1.98 1.59 -8.07
N ARG A 69 2.60 2.26 -9.05
CA ARG A 69 3.95 1.94 -9.50
C ARG A 69 4.83 3.17 -9.67
N THR A 70 6.10 3.01 -9.36
CA THR A 70 7.14 3.97 -9.78
C THR A 70 7.26 3.99 -11.30
N LEU A 71 7.44 5.17 -11.88
CA LEU A 71 7.64 5.39 -13.32
C LEU A 71 9.08 5.79 -13.65
N SER A 72 9.85 6.16 -12.63
CA SER A 72 11.25 6.53 -12.74
C SER A 72 12.06 5.77 -11.70
N PRO A 73 13.36 5.51 -11.94
CA PRO A 73 14.21 4.88 -10.95
C PRO A 73 14.48 5.85 -9.78
N LEU A 74 14.56 5.30 -8.58
CA LEU A 74 14.99 6.01 -7.38
C LEU A 74 16.41 5.58 -7.03
N ARG A 75 17.35 6.49 -7.20
CA ARG A 75 18.77 6.25 -6.91
C ARG A 75 19.04 6.29 -5.41
N PRO A 76 20.21 5.79 -4.96
CA PRO A 76 20.64 5.96 -3.59
C PRO A 76 20.62 7.43 -3.19
N GLY A 77 20.09 7.72 -2.00
CA GLY A 77 19.89 9.08 -1.50
C GLY A 77 20.47 9.26 -0.10
N PRO A 78 20.57 10.51 0.38
CA PRO A 78 21.01 10.79 1.73
C PRO A 78 19.98 10.31 2.76
N LEU A 79 20.48 9.88 3.91
CA LEU A 79 19.69 9.54 5.09
C LEU A 79 19.56 10.73 6.05
N TRP A 80 18.53 10.71 6.89
CA TRP A 80 18.33 11.62 8.03
C TRP A 80 18.22 13.12 7.68
N ARG A 81 17.99 13.44 6.41
CA ARG A 81 17.72 14.79 5.91
C ARG A 81 16.87 14.72 4.66
N PHE A 82 16.23 15.84 4.31
CA PHE A 82 15.53 15.95 3.04
C PHE A 82 16.51 15.91 1.86
N ASP A 83 16.27 14.96 0.97
CA ASP A 83 16.80 14.92 -0.39
C ASP A 83 15.95 15.84 -1.28
N ARG A 84 16.52 17.01 -1.58
CA ARG A 84 15.88 18.04 -2.41
C ARG A 84 16.21 17.91 -3.89
N THR A 85 17.13 17.01 -4.26
CA THR A 85 17.56 16.83 -5.65
C THR A 85 16.93 15.61 -6.29
N ALA A 86 16.58 14.59 -5.51
CA ALA A 86 15.83 13.45 -6.00
C ALA A 86 14.37 13.80 -6.29
N THR A 87 13.88 13.24 -7.40
CA THR A 87 12.45 13.21 -7.74
C THR A 87 12.05 11.80 -8.09
N LEU A 88 10.82 11.42 -7.75
CA LEU A 88 10.24 10.14 -8.10
C LEU A 88 8.88 10.33 -8.74
N ASP A 89 8.80 10.05 -10.03
CA ASP A 89 7.52 9.99 -10.73
C ASP A 89 6.83 8.65 -10.46
N VAL A 90 5.55 8.69 -10.09
CA VAL A 90 4.73 7.53 -9.71
C VAL A 90 3.35 7.61 -10.34
N ALA A 91 2.80 6.50 -10.79
CA ALA A 91 1.39 6.37 -11.14
C ALA A 91 0.66 5.76 -9.95
N LEU A 92 -0.35 6.47 -9.43
CA LEU A 92 -1.14 6.06 -8.27
C LEU A 92 -2.62 5.89 -8.65
N ARG A 93 -3.30 5.06 -7.86
CA ARG A 93 -4.75 4.92 -7.81
C ARG A 93 -5.21 5.28 -6.40
N HIS A 94 -6.45 5.75 -6.28
CA HIS A 94 -7.03 6.18 -5.00
C HIS A 94 -6.19 7.23 -4.27
N ALA A 95 -5.59 8.16 -5.02
CA ALA A 95 -4.73 9.21 -4.48
C ALA A 95 -5.51 10.47 -4.04
N GLU A 96 -6.80 10.31 -3.73
CA GLU A 96 -7.62 11.41 -3.23
C GLU A 96 -6.98 12.01 -1.95
N GLY A 97 -6.92 13.34 -1.89
CA GLY A 97 -6.30 14.05 -0.77
C GLY A 97 -4.76 14.02 -0.75
N LEU A 98 -4.08 13.40 -1.73
CA LEU A 98 -2.63 13.56 -1.86
C LEU A 98 -2.28 14.94 -2.42
N ALA A 99 -1.56 15.74 -1.64
CA ALA A 99 -1.08 17.06 -2.01
C ALA A 99 0.28 17.35 -1.38
N SER A 100 0.96 18.39 -1.87
CA SER A 100 2.19 18.86 -1.23
C SER A 100 1.90 19.38 0.18
N VAL A 101 2.82 19.09 1.10
CA VAL A 101 2.78 19.50 2.50
C VAL A 101 4.09 20.23 2.85
N ASP A 102 4.12 20.93 3.98
CA ASP A 102 5.39 21.49 4.47
C ASP A 102 6.31 20.40 5.04
N GLU A 103 7.59 20.73 5.20
CA GLU A 103 8.60 19.79 5.71
C GLU A 103 8.31 19.33 7.15
N THR A 104 7.63 20.16 7.95
CA THR A 104 7.26 19.83 9.33
C THR A 104 6.18 18.74 9.37
N ALA A 105 5.16 18.85 8.52
CA ALA A 105 4.12 17.85 8.36
C ALA A 105 4.69 16.53 7.81
N ALA A 106 5.62 16.61 6.83
CA ALA A 106 6.33 15.43 6.32
C ALA A 106 7.13 14.72 7.44
N LEU A 107 7.84 15.48 8.29
CA LEU A 107 8.53 14.95 9.47
C LEU A 107 7.55 14.34 10.49
N ALA A 108 6.34 14.87 10.60
CA ALA A 108 5.26 14.33 11.43
C ALA A 108 4.58 13.10 10.82
N GLY A 109 5.01 12.63 9.66
CA GLY A 109 4.52 11.40 9.03
C GLY A 109 3.45 11.61 7.95
N ALA A 110 3.20 12.83 7.49
CA ALA A 110 2.38 13.07 6.31
C ALA A 110 3.08 12.62 5.02
N ASN A 111 2.30 12.26 4.01
CA ASN A 111 2.79 11.78 2.71
C ASN A 111 3.82 10.66 2.86
N LEU A 112 3.48 9.66 3.68
CA LEU A 112 4.36 8.54 3.95
C LEU A 112 4.09 7.43 2.94
N PHE A 113 5.14 6.86 2.37
CA PHE A 113 5.05 5.82 1.35
C PHE A 113 5.99 4.66 1.67
N GLY A 114 5.55 3.44 1.36
CA GLY A 114 6.40 2.27 1.25
C GLY A 114 6.69 1.98 -0.21
N VAL A 115 7.97 1.89 -0.60
CA VAL A 115 8.39 1.45 -1.92
C VAL A 115 9.03 0.06 -1.83
N VAL A 116 8.49 -0.89 -2.59
CA VAL A 116 8.83 -2.32 -2.45
C VAL A 116 9.79 -2.74 -3.55
N GLY A 117 10.92 -3.32 -3.15
CA GLY A 117 11.91 -3.86 -4.08
C GLY A 117 11.51 -5.18 -4.71
N PRO A 118 12.29 -5.64 -5.71
CA PRO A 118 12.06 -6.95 -6.33
C PRO A 118 12.25 -8.12 -5.35
N ASP A 119 13.02 -7.91 -4.28
CA ASP A 119 13.28 -8.85 -3.18
C ASP A 119 12.26 -8.76 -2.04
N GLY A 120 11.24 -7.92 -2.17
CA GLY A 120 10.26 -7.65 -1.11
C GLY A 120 10.73 -6.63 -0.07
N THR A 121 12.01 -6.23 -0.08
CA THR A 121 12.54 -5.24 0.87
C THR A 121 11.82 -3.91 0.68
N VAL A 122 11.17 -3.43 1.74
CA VAL A 122 10.44 -2.16 1.76
C VAL A 122 11.35 -1.04 2.22
N GLU A 123 11.37 0.05 1.46
CA GLU A 123 11.86 1.33 1.97
C GLU A 123 10.69 2.24 2.33
N ILE A 124 10.70 2.80 3.53
CA ILE A 124 9.74 3.82 3.93
C ILE A 124 10.35 5.20 3.66
N LEU A 125 9.61 6.06 2.97
CA LEU A 125 9.99 7.44 2.69
C LEU A 125 8.81 8.38 2.90
N SER A 126 9.07 9.65 3.21
CA SER A 126 8.08 10.72 3.12
C SER A 126 8.42 11.66 1.96
N ALA A 127 7.42 12.30 1.36
CA ALA A 127 7.60 13.30 0.32
C ALA A 127 6.84 14.59 0.67
N ALA A 128 7.56 15.66 0.97
CA ALA A 128 6.93 16.96 1.22
C ALA A 128 6.29 17.52 -0.05
N GLY A 129 6.95 17.36 -1.20
CA GLY A 129 6.38 17.71 -2.49
C GLY A 129 5.66 16.53 -3.13
N ALA A 130 4.38 16.70 -3.44
CA ALA A 130 3.57 15.80 -4.26
C ALA A 130 2.80 16.63 -5.30
N GLU A 131 3.22 16.56 -6.55
CA GLU A 131 2.71 17.37 -7.65
C GLU A 131 2.00 16.47 -8.67
N LEU A 132 0.73 16.71 -8.95
CA LEU A 132 -0.01 15.98 -9.97
C LEU A 132 0.46 16.42 -11.36
N ILE A 133 1.15 15.55 -12.08
CA ILE A 133 1.72 15.83 -13.42
C ILE A 133 0.94 15.17 -14.57
N GLY A 134 -0.13 14.41 -14.26
CA GLY A 134 -1.14 14.00 -15.24
C GLY A 134 -1.80 12.65 -14.94
N GLY A 135 -3.12 12.51 -15.15
CA GLY A 135 -3.82 11.20 -15.17
C GLY A 135 -3.55 10.24 -13.99
N GLY A 136 -3.46 10.75 -12.76
CA GLY A 136 -3.09 9.96 -11.58
C GLY A 136 -1.58 9.73 -11.41
N THR A 137 -0.76 10.43 -12.19
CA THR A 137 0.69 10.45 -12.10
C THR A 137 1.14 11.64 -11.25
N TYR A 138 1.97 11.37 -10.26
CA TYR A 138 2.51 12.35 -9.34
C TYR A 138 4.03 12.38 -9.43
N ARG A 139 4.61 13.58 -9.32
CA ARG A 139 6.02 13.77 -9.04
C ARG A 139 6.20 14.00 -7.55
N LEU A 140 6.89 13.09 -6.90
CA LEU A 140 7.31 13.22 -5.51
C LEU A 140 8.69 13.88 -5.47
N LYS A 141 8.86 14.87 -4.58
CA LYS A 141 10.12 15.63 -4.40
C LYS A 141 10.30 16.05 -2.94
N THR A 142 11.49 16.51 -2.59
CA THR A 142 11.84 16.83 -1.18
C THR A 142 11.59 15.61 -0.30
N LEU A 143 12.33 14.53 -0.60
CA LEU A 143 12.10 13.22 -0.03
C LEU A 143 12.85 13.07 1.30
N LEU A 144 12.24 12.44 2.28
CA LEU A 144 12.93 11.93 3.47
C LEU A 144 13.02 10.41 3.35
N ARG A 145 14.22 9.87 3.15
CA ARG A 145 14.48 8.45 2.80
C ARG A 145 14.79 7.58 4.01
N GLY A 146 14.69 6.26 3.82
CA GLY A 146 15.17 5.26 4.79
C GLY A 146 14.55 5.35 6.17
N LEU A 147 13.27 5.73 6.27
CA LEU A 147 12.60 5.93 7.55
C LEU A 147 12.34 4.60 8.27
N ALA A 148 12.29 4.67 9.59
CA ALA A 148 11.82 3.60 10.47
C ALA A 148 12.47 2.22 10.22
N GLY A 149 13.80 2.16 10.29
CA GLY A 149 14.56 0.91 10.15
C GLY A 149 14.79 0.48 8.71
N SER A 150 14.41 1.30 7.72
CA SER A 150 14.58 1.01 6.29
C SER A 150 15.81 1.66 5.65
N GLU A 151 16.73 2.20 6.44
CA GLU A 151 17.93 2.92 6.00
C GLU A 151 18.76 2.11 4.99
N GLY A 152 18.90 0.80 5.22
CA GLY A 152 19.64 -0.09 4.30
C GLY A 152 19.03 -0.13 2.89
N ALA A 153 17.70 -0.01 2.78
CA ALA A 153 17.01 -0.01 1.50
C ALA A 153 17.24 1.30 0.72
N ALA A 154 17.49 2.42 1.41
CA ALA A 154 17.81 3.71 0.77
C ALA A 154 19.15 3.73 0.02
N GLY A 155 20.03 2.76 0.33
CA GLY A 155 21.32 2.61 -0.33
C GLY A 155 21.25 1.95 -1.72
N ARG A 156 20.08 1.45 -2.14
CA ARG A 156 19.91 0.77 -3.43
C ARG A 156 19.42 1.70 -4.52
N THR A 157 19.60 1.28 -5.77
CA THR A 157 18.81 1.82 -6.88
C THR A 157 17.52 1.01 -7.00
N LEU A 158 16.38 1.63 -6.76
CA LEU A 158 15.08 1.05 -7.07
C LEU A 158 14.76 1.32 -8.54
N ALA A 159 14.56 0.27 -9.33
CA ALA A 159 14.14 0.41 -10.72
C ALA A 159 12.69 0.94 -10.82
N ALA A 160 12.36 1.56 -11.96
CA ALA A 160 10.98 1.86 -12.29
C ALA A 160 10.12 0.59 -12.35
N GLY A 161 8.82 0.71 -12.12
CA GLY A 161 7.87 -0.39 -12.07
C GLY A 161 7.69 -1.02 -10.70
N ALA A 162 8.49 -0.61 -9.71
CA ALA A 162 8.35 -1.04 -8.31
C ALA A 162 7.01 -0.59 -7.71
N LEU A 163 6.43 -1.44 -6.85
CA LEU A 163 5.21 -1.12 -6.10
C LEU A 163 5.48 0.05 -5.15
N ILE A 164 4.56 1.01 -5.12
CA ILE A 164 4.51 2.06 -4.12
C ILE A 164 3.12 2.06 -3.47
N VAL A 165 3.09 2.20 -2.15
CA VAL A 165 1.86 2.24 -1.35
C VAL A 165 1.93 3.42 -0.39
N ARG A 166 0.87 4.22 -0.30
CA ARG A 166 0.72 5.28 0.70
C ARG A 166 0.37 4.66 2.06
N LEU A 167 0.95 5.20 3.13
CA LEU A 167 0.91 4.61 4.46
C LEU A 167 0.29 5.54 5.53
N ASP A 168 0.00 6.80 5.20
CA ASP A 168 -0.54 7.81 6.12
C ASP A 168 -2.07 8.01 6.01
N ASP A 169 -2.74 7.30 5.10
CA ASP A 169 -4.19 7.43 4.84
C ASP A 169 -5.07 6.47 5.66
N GLY A 170 -4.46 5.54 6.40
CA GLY A 170 -5.17 4.54 7.21
C GLY A 170 -5.77 3.37 6.42
N ALA A 171 -5.54 3.29 5.10
CA ALA A 171 -6.12 2.23 4.26
C ALA A 171 -5.27 0.94 4.21
N VAL A 172 -4.01 1.00 4.66
CA VAL A 172 -3.17 -0.18 4.87
C VAL A 172 -3.45 -0.79 6.23
N VAL A 173 -4.01 -2.01 6.24
CA VAL A 173 -4.56 -2.64 7.44
C VAL A 173 -3.68 -3.78 7.95
N PRO A 174 -3.71 -4.12 9.25
CA PRO A 174 -3.03 -5.30 9.78
C PRO A 174 -3.53 -6.61 9.14
N LEU A 175 -2.64 -7.50 8.73
CA LEU A 175 -2.99 -8.82 8.17
C LEU A 175 -2.76 -9.95 9.18
N VAL A 176 -1.58 -9.95 9.81
CA VAL A 176 -1.17 -10.93 10.82
C VAL A 176 -0.77 -10.15 12.06
N GLU A 177 -1.40 -10.45 13.20
CA GLU A 177 -1.21 -9.71 14.46
C GLU A 177 -0.79 -10.63 15.61
N ARG A 178 -0.82 -11.96 15.39
CA ARG A 178 -0.50 -12.95 16.42
C ARG A 178 0.81 -13.66 16.11
N LEU A 179 1.67 -13.77 17.11
CA LEU A 179 2.98 -14.40 16.96
C LEU A 179 2.90 -15.91 16.64
N ASP A 180 1.87 -16.61 17.12
CA ASP A 180 1.65 -18.04 16.82
C ASP A 180 1.14 -18.29 15.39
N GLU A 181 0.85 -17.24 14.64
CA GLU A 181 0.54 -17.29 13.22
C GLU A 181 1.77 -17.05 12.34
N ALA A 182 2.87 -16.53 12.90
CA ALA A 182 4.09 -16.27 12.18
C ALA A 182 4.66 -17.55 11.56
N GLY A 183 5.03 -17.49 10.28
CA GLY A 183 5.61 -18.61 9.54
C GLY A 183 4.62 -19.72 9.15
N ARG A 184 3.33 -19.61 9.52
CA ARG A 184 2.30 -20.55 9.08
C ARG A 184 1.80 -20.17 7.68
N ALA A 185 1.61 -21.18 6.84
CA ALA A 185 1.02 -20.99 5.52
C ALA A 185 -0.50 -20.84 5.64
N PHE A 186 -1.03 -19.77 5.05
CA PHE A 186 -2.46 -19.53 4.93
C PHE A 186 -2.81 -19.27 3.48
N ALA A 187 -3.99 -19.74 3.05
CA ALA A 187 -4.57 -19.33 1.79
C ALA A 187 -5.48 -18.13 2.06
N TYR A 188 -5.30 -17.05 1.30
CA TYR A 188 -6.13 -15.86 1.38
C TYR A 188 -7.03 -15.74 0.16
N ARG A 189 -8.17 -15.07 0.33
CA ARG A 189 -8.94 -14.53 -0.78
C ARG A 189 -9.40 -13.12 -0.47
N ALA A 190 -9.55 -12.28 -1.48
CA ALA A 190 -10.06 -10.92 -1.34
C ALA A 190 -11.08 -10.61 -2.45
N GLY A 191 -12.24 -10.07 -2.08
CA GLY A 191 -13.32 -9.75 -3.02
C GLY A 191 -14.45 -8.95 -2.37
N PRO A 192 -15.47 -8.50 -3.13
CA PRO A 192 -16.57 -7.71 -2.60
C PRO A 192 -17.21 -8.35 -1.36
N ALA A 193 -17.37 -7.59 -0.28
CA ALA A 193 -17.80 -8.11 1.02
C ALA A 193 -19.26 -8.61 1.03
N ASP A 194 -20.08 -8.16 0.08
CA ASP A 194 -21.46 -8.58 -0.11
C ASP A 194 -21.61 -9.86 -0.95
N ARG A 195 -20.49 -10.50 -1.32
CA ARG A 195 -20.45 -11.71 -2.15
C ARG A 195 -19.77 -12.90 -1.47
N ASP A 196 -20.04 -14.08 -2.01
CA ASP A 196 -19.42 -15.32 -1.58
C ASP A 196 -17.93 -15.36 -1.94
N PRO A 197 -17.03 -15.91 -1.10
CA PRO A 197 -15.60 -16.06 -1.43
C PRO A 197 -15.31 -16.89 -2.70
N ALA A 198 -16.28 -17.67 -3.20
CA ALA A 198 -16.20 -18.38 -4.47
C ALA A 198 -16.60 -17.54 -5.70
N ASP A 199 -17.06 -16.29 -5.51
CA ASP A 199 -17.40 -15.39 -6.61
C ASP A 199 -16.19 -15.12 -7.51
N PRO A 200 -16.34 -15.08 -8.84
CA PRO A 200 -15.24 -14.80 -9.77
C PRO A 200 -14.54 -13.44 -9.56
N ALA A 201 -15.18 -12.48 -8.88
CA ALA A 201 -14.56 -11.21 -8.51
C ALA A 201 -13.56 -11.34 -7.36
N ALA A 202 -13.53 -12.47 -6.64
CA ALA A 202 -12.55 -12.73 -5.60
C ALA A 202 -11.21 -13.19 -6.21
N ILE A 203 -10.12 -12.59 -5.74
CA ILE A 203 -8.74 -13.00 -6.06
C ILE A 203 -8.17 -13.84 -4.91
N GLY A 204 -7.16 -14.66 -5.19
CA GLY A 204 -6.45 -15.49 -4.20
C GLY A 204 -4.94 -15.48 -4.40
#